data_AF-A0A926CDT8-F1
#
_entry.id   AF-A0A926CDT8-F1
#
_cell.length_a   1.000
_cell.length_b   1.000
_cell.length_c   1.000
_cell.angle_alpha   90.00
_cell.angle_beta   90.00
_cell.angle_gamma   90.00
#
_symmetry.space_group_name_H-M   'P 1'
#
loop_
_entity.id
_entity.type
_entity.pdbx_description
1 polymer ?
#
loop_
_entity_poly.entity_id
_entity_poly.type
_entity_poly.pdbx_seq_one_letter_code
_entity_poly.pdbx_strand_id
1 'polypeptide(L)'
;MLATLHRHRATLIYAPPMLATLALLWLAREQPLTYGPLRLDGLSLFFLLLAIATPLLRRDATARTALATALTTLAIGTTATPIIALALALACAILLPHTAGRLPLFGAMAALLLGYGLLVARGALWYDGPSAGAALDSLAFWFVLLAATLPLWPLGAGQASANNRFIFLYPLVRLYTLGPWNPGWALATALFGGALALWHAWAAFRYHDSSARVTATLSALALASFGLASSAGIAAGCYAMLAGVVVGCTQPAHMRQEAGTPLRTIMRLALLLVAVWSAVGAAISGGLATLAGVAWAAGLLATLALILHNRQVNWPLAWLHGALAVFAPLVVAGLIAPTVAQLQAGLTPYGDVLIWPWVGMAFVNSAQTPVAVLPSIVVATLMSVLVALLSLLSQLRAAYQKPATQLDLEEALPDQRWWQLLRDEVPWLGRGRNREPE
;
A
#
# COMPACT_ATOMS: atom_id res chain seq x y z
N MET A 1 -23.58 -21.75 -8.58
CA MET A 1 -23.05 -22.92 -7.83
C MET A 1 -21.51 -22.97 -7.79
N LEU A 2 -20.77 -22.77 -8.89
CA LEU A 2 -19.29 -22.77 -8.88
C LEU A 2 -18.67 -21.57 -8.11
N ALA A 3 -19.22 -20.36 -8.27
CA ALA A 3 -18.73 -19.17 -7.55
C ALA A 3 -18.95 -19.25 -6.03
N THR A 4 -20.05 -19.87 -5.59
CA THR A 4 -20.33 -20.12 -4.17
C THR A 4 -19.36 -21.17 -3.60
N LEU A 5 -19.01 -22.21 -4.36
CA LEU A 5 -18.00 -23.20 -3.96
C LEU A 5 -16.60 -22.58 -3.82
N HIS A 6 -16.17 -21.70 -4.73
CA HIS A 6 -14.89 -20.99 -4.60
C HIS A 6 -14.82 -20.10 -3.35
N ARG A 7 -15.92 -19.39 -3.04
CA ARG A 7 -16.01 -18.56 -1.82
C ARG A 7 -15.83 -19.40 -0.56
N HIS A 8 -16.51 -20.55 -0.45
CA HIS A 8 -16.38 -21.43 0.71
C HIS A 8 -14.98 -22.04 0.84
N ARG A 9 -14.35 -22.41 -0.30
CA ARG A 9 -12.96 -22.92 -0.30
C ARG A 9 -11.96 -21.90 0.23
N ALA A 10 -12.03 -20.65 -0.21
CA ALA A 10 -11.11 -19.61 0.26
C ALA A 10 -11.26 -19.35 1.77
N THR A 11 -12.48 -19.31 2.28
CA THR A 11 -12.71 -19.15 3.72
C THR A 11 -12.19 -20.35 4.52
N LEU A 12 -12.41 -21.58 4.04
CA LEU A 12 -11.92 -22.78 4.73
C LEU A 12 -10.39 -22.87 4.74
N ILE A 13 -9.72 -22.48 3.65
CA ILE A 13 -8.26 -22.58 3.54
C ILE A 13 -7.56 -21.46 4.33
N TYR A 14 -8.03 -20.21 4.24
CA TYR A 14 -7.29 -19.05 4.74
C TYR A 14 -7.82 -18.45 6.05
N ALA A 15 -9.07 -18.73 6.47
CA ALA A 15 -9.56 -18.20 7.74
C ALA A 15 -8.86 -18.81 8.98
N PRO A 16 -8.65 -20.14 9.06
CA PRO A 16 -7.90 -20.72 10.17
C PRO A 16 -6.48 -20.16 10.32
N PRO A 17 -5.63 -20.09 9.27
CA PRO A 17 -4.30 -19.54 9.43
C PRO A 17 -4.31 -18.02 9.66
N MET A 18 -5.32 -17.27 9.19
CA MET A 18 -5.48 -15.85 9.54
C MET A 18 -5.75 -15.68 11.05
N LEU A 19 -6.66 -16.47 11.62
CA LEU A 19 -6.94 -16.44 13.07
C LEU A 19 -5.72 -16.88 13.87
N ALA A 20 -5.02 -17.92 13.43
CA ALA A 20 -3.76 -18.36 14.04
C ALA A 20 -2.71 -17.24 14.00
N THR A 21 -2.59 -16.50 12.88
CA THR A 21 -1.66 -15.38 12.76
C THR A 21 -2.00 -14.25 13.72
N LEU A 22 -3.28 -13.91 13.88
CA LEU A 22 -3.72 -12.89 14.84
C LEU A 22 -3.44 -13.33 16.29
N ALA A 23 -3.68 -14.60 16.61
CA ALA A 23 -3.34 -15.15 17.93
C ALA A 23 -1.82 -15.14 18.18
N LEU A 24 -1.02 -15.52 17.17
CA LEU A 24 0.44 -15.47 17.24
C LEU A 24 0.95 -14.04 17.36
N LEU A 25 0.35 -13.06 16.69
CA LEU A 25 0.72 -11.65 16.83
C LEU A 25 0.50 -11.14 18.25
N TRP A 26 -0.58 -11.60 18.88
CA TRP A 26 -0.83 -11.30 20.29
C TRP A 26 0.22 -11.93 21.21
N LEU A 27 0.56 -13.20 20.98
CA LEU A 27 1.56 -13.93 21.77
C LEU A 27 2.99 -13.38 21.57
N ALA A 28 3.35 -13.05 20.34
CA ALA A 28 4.65 -12.54 19.95
C ALA A 28 4.79 -11.03 20.15
N ARG A 29 3.86 -10.39 20.89
CA ARG A 29 3.83 -8.92 21.03
C ARG A 29 5.06 -8.38 21.75
N GLU A 30 5.48 -9.04 22.82
CA GLU A 30 6.59 -8.60 23.66
C GLU A 30 7.93 -9.15 23.19
N GLN A 31 7.95 -10.41 22.73
CA GLN A 31 9.16 -11.10 22.32
C GLN A 31 8.92 -11.93 21.06
N PRO A 32 9.92 -12.03 20.15
CA PRO A 32 9.80 -12.85 18.97
C PRO A 32 9.70 -14.34 19.35
N LEU A 33 8.85 -15.08 18.67
CA LEU A 33 8.75 -16.53 18.82
C LEU A 33 9.84 -17.19 17.97
N THR A 34 10.78 -17.88 18.61
CA THR A 34 11.91 -18.53 17.95
C THR A 34 11.91 -20.03 18.19
N TYR A 35 12.03 -20.82 17.12
CA TYR A 35 12.21 -22.27 17.18
C TYR A 35 13.15 -22.74 16.06
N GLY A 36 14.41 -23.00 16.40
CA GLY A 36 15.44 -23.35 15.42
C GLY A 36 15.60 -22.26 14.34
N PRO A 37 15.51 -22.59 13.04
CA PRO A 37 15.62 -21.61 11.95
C PRO A 37 14.32 -20.81 11.72
N LEU A 38 13.28 -21.02 12.55
CA LEU A 38 12.04 -20.26 12.49
C LEU A 38 12.07 -19.11 13.50
N ARG A 39 11.74 -17.91 13.03
CA ARG A 39 11.61 -16.72 13.86
C ARG A 39 10.41 -15.92 13.40
N LEU A 40 9.40 -15.86 14.26
CA LEU A 40 8.17 -15.11 14.06
C LEU A 40 8.15 -13.94 15.03
N ASP A 41 8.51 -12.78 14.50
CA ASP A 41 8.40 -11.51 15.21
C ASP A 41 7.20 -10.70 14.68
N GLY A 42 6.92 -9.55 15.29
CA GLY A 42 5.78 -8.69 14.94
C GLY A 42 5.79 -8.29 13.46
N LEU A 43 6.97 -7.99 12.90
CA LEU A 43 7.12 -7.68 11.48
C LEU A 43 6.74 -8.87 10.60
N SER A 44 7.29 -10.05 10.89
CA SER A 44 6.97 -11.28 10.16
C SER A 44 5.48 -11.60 10.25
N LEU A 45 4.89 -11.56 11.45
CA LEU A 45 3.47 -11.85 11.65
C LEU A 45 2.55 -10.83 10.97
N PHE A 46 2.94 -9.55 10.96
CA PHE A 46 2.22 -8.51 10.21
C PHE A 46 2.22 -8.79 8.70
N PHE A 47 3.37 -9.10 8.11
CA PHE A 47 3.44 -9.41 6.67
C PHE A 47 2.76 -10.74 6.32
N LEU A 48 2.82 -11.72 7.21
CA LEU A 48 2.13 -13.01 7.06
C LEU A 48 0.61 -12.80 7.10
N LEU A 49 0.12 -11.92 7.97
CA LEU A 49 -1.29 -11.52 8.00
C LEU A 49 -1.70 -10.91 6.64
N LEU A 50 -0.91 -10.00 6.07
CA LEU A 50 -1.20 -9.41 4.76
C LEU A 50 -1.18 -10.46 3.63
N ALA A 51 -0.20 -11.37 3.66
CA ALA A 51 -0.04 -12.43 2.68
C ALA A 51 -1.24 -13.40 2.67
N ILE A 52 -1.81 -13.72 3.83
CA ILE A 52 -2.99 -14.59 3.98
C ILE A 52 -4.30 -13.82 3.75
N ALA A 53 -4.40 -12.58 4.24
CA ALA A 53 -5.61 -11.78 4.09
C ALA A 53 -5.91 -11.46 2.63
N THR A 54 -4.88 -11.28 1.80
CA THR A 54 -5.05 -10.94 0.37
C THR A 54 -5.83 -11.99 -0.43
N PRO A 55 -5.43 -13.28 -0.49
CA PRO A 55 -6.20 -14.31 -1.18
C PRO A 55 -7.55 -14.59 -0.50
N LEU A 56 -7.64 -14.50 0.85
CA LEU A 56 -8.90 -14.65 1.58
C LEU A 56 -9.94 -13.61 1.16
N LEU A 57 -9.55 -12.32 1.18
CA LEU A 57 -10.44 -11.21 0.83
C LEU A 57 -10.81 -11.22 -0.65
N ARG A 58 -9.89 -11.64 -1.53
CA ARG A 58 -10.15 -11.85 -2.96
C ARG A 58 -11.02 -13.07 -3.24
N ARG A 59 -11.17 -13.97 -2.27
CA ARG A 59 -11.81 -15.29 -2.43
C ARG A 59 -11.14 -16.13 -3.52
N ASP A 60 -9.83 -15.97 -3.65
CA ASP A 60 -9.01 -16.71 -4.61
C ASP A 60 -8.34 -17.89 -3.89
N ALA A 61 -8.81 -19.08 -4.20
CA ALA A 61 -8.32 -20.34 -3.63
C ALA A 61 -7.74 -21.27 -4.71
N THR A 62 -7.12 -20.70 -5.75
CA THR A 62 -6.41 -21.52 -6.73
C THR A 62 -5.18 -22.19 -6.11
N ALA A 63 -4.80 -23.37 -6.59
CA ALA A 63 -3.59 -24.05 -6.12
C ALA A 63 -2.33 -23.17 -6.29
N ARG A 64 -2.34 -22.34 -7.35
CA ARG A 64 -1.32 -21.34 -7.66
C ARG A 64 -1.19 -20.29 -6.56
N THR A 65 -2.29 -19.69 -6.11
CA THR A 65 -2.27 -18.70 -5.02
C THR A 65 -1.99 -19.33 -3.67
N ALA A 66 -2.48 -20.55 -3.41
CA ALA A 66 -2.18 -21.29 -2.19
C ALA A 66 -0.67 -21.60 -2.09
N LEU A 67 -0.04 -22.07 -3.17
CA LEU A 67 1.40 -22.35 -3.22
C LEU A 67 2.23 -21.08 -3.06
N ALA A 68 1.87 -20.00 -3.76
CA ALA A 68 2.58 -18.72 -3.61
C ALA A 68 2.45 -18.15 -2.18
N THR A 69 1.28 -18.32 -1.54
CA THR A 69 1.06 -17.94 -0.14
C THR A 69 1.93 -18.79 0.78
N ALA A 70 1.98 -20.12 0.57
CA ALA A 70 2.82 -21.02 1.36
C ALA A 70 4.31 -20.68 1.26
N LEU A 71 4.81 -20.37 0.05
CA LEU A 71 6.20 -19.94 -0.15
C LEU A 71 6.48 -18.58 0.50
N THR A 72 5.53 -17.65 0.42
CA THR A 72 5.65 -16.35 1.10
C THR A 72 5.69 -16.53 2.62
N THR A 73 4.82 -17.40 3.17
CA THR A 73 4.82 -17.76 4.59
C THR A 73 6.16 -18.39 5.01
N LEU A 74 6.72 -19.28 4.19
CA LEU A 74 8.04 -19.87 4.43
C LEU A 74 9.13 -18.79 4.47
N ALA A 75 9.13 -17.87 3.50
CA ALA A 75 10.10 -16.78 3.44
C ALA A 75 10.01 -15.84 4.64
N ILE A 76 8.80 -15.56 5.12
CA ILE A 76 8.57 -14.65 6.25
C ILE A 76 8.90 -15.33 7.60
N GLY A 77 8.72 -16.66 7.68
CA GLY A 77 8.90 -17.41 8.92
C GLY A 77 10.33 -17.87 9.19
N THR A 78 11.22 -17.87 8.20
CA THR A 78 12.58 -18.41 8.32
C THR A 78 13.64 -17.34 8.59
N THR A 79 14.72 -17.69 9.29
CA THR A 79 15.91 -16.85 9.48
C THR A 79 16.95 -16.99 8.37
N ALA A 80 16.87 -18.04 7.56
CA ALA A 80 17.85 -18.35 6.54
C ALA A 80 17.71 -17.43 5.32
N THR A 81 18.60 -16.45 5.21
CA THR A 81 18.70 -15.47 4.10
C THR A 81 18.54 -16.09 2.70
N PRO A 82 19.19 -17.22 2.33
CA PRO A 82 19.02 -17.80 1.00
C PRO A 82 17.60 -18.37 0.77
N ILE A 83 16.96 -18.92 1.82
CA ILE A 83 15.60 -19.44 1.73
C ILE A 83 14.61 -18.30 1.53
N ILE A 84 14.80 -17.17 2.23
CA ILE A 84 13.96 -15.97 2.06
C ILE A 84 13.96 -15.51 0.61
N ALA A 85 15.15 -15.32 0.04
CA ALA A 85 15.31 -14.84 -1.33
C ALA A 85 14.71 -15.79 -2.36
N LEU A 86 15.00 -17.09 -2.22
CA LEU A 86 14.53 -18.13 -3.14
C LEU A 86 13.00 -18.30 -3.07
N ALA A 87 12.44 -18.37 -1.86
CA ALA A 87 11.01 -18.59 -1.67
C ALA A 87 10.17 -17.41 -2.18
N LEU A 88 10.63 -16.16 -1.96
CA LEU A 88 9.96 -14.98 -2.53
C LEU A 88 10.12 -14.89 -4.05
N ALA A 89 11.30 -15.24 -4.59
CA ALA A 89 11.53 -15.34 -6.02
C ALA A 89 10.59 -16.36 -6.68
N LEU A 90 10.46 -17.56 -6.09
CA LEU A 90 9.55 -18.60 -6.55
C LEU A 90 8.08 -18.19 -6.41
N ALA A 91 7.69 -17.57 -5.29
CA ALA A 91 6.34 -17.04 -5.13
C ALA A 91 6.01 -15.99 -6.22
N CYS A 92 6.98 -15.12 -6.54
CA CYS A 92 6.86 -14.18 -7.66
C CYS A 92 6.68 -14.91 -8.99
N ALA A 93 7.59 -15.85 -9.31
CA ALA A 93 7.57 -16.67 -10.52
C ALA A 93 6.21 -17.36 -10.71
N ILE A 94 5.69 -17.94 -9.62
CA ILE A 94 4.39 -18.57 -9.59
C ILE A 94 3.30 -17.55 -9.83
N LEU A 95 3.36 -16.30 -9.37
CA LEU A 95 2.29 -15.31 -9.56
C LEU A 95 2.39 -14.49 -10.86
N LEU A 96 3.45 -14.66 -11.66
CA LEU A 96 3.68 -13.87 -12.87
C LEU A 96 2.54 -14.06 -13.91
N PRO A 97 1.89 -12.96 -14.36
CA PRO A 97 0.89 -13.07 -15.43
C PRO A 97 1.55 -13.55 -16.73
N HIS A 98 0.80 -14.31 -17.54
CA HIS A 98 1.33 -14.86 -18.79
C HIS A 98 1.56 -13.80 -19.88
N THR A 99 1.16 -12.54 -19.67
CA THR A 99 1.15 -11.48 -20.69
C THR A 99 2.37 -10.55 -20.64
N ALA A 100 2.46 -9.66 -21.63
CA ALA A 100 3.48 -8.62 -21.77
C ALA A 100 3.45 -7.64 -20.57
N GLY A 101 4.23 -7.95 -19.55
CA GLY A 101 4.35 -7.17 -18.31
C GLY A 101 5.32 -7.76 -17.29
N ARG A 102 6.17 -8.71 -17.73
CA ARG A 102 7.01 -9.54 -16.86
C ARG A 102 8.35 -8.92 -16.50
N LEU A 103 8.86 -8.01 -17.33
CA LEU A 103 10.16 -7.35 -17.16
C LEU A 103 10.38 -6.76 -15.76
N PRO A 104 9.45 -5.96 -15.17
CA PRO A 104 9.68 -5.43 -13.82
C PRO A 104 9.72 -6.51 -12.75
N LEU A 105 8.92 -7.57 -12.88
CA LEU A 105 8.88 -8.67 -11.90
C LEU A 105 10.12 -9.56 -11.99
N PHE A 106 10.60 -9.83 -13.21
CA PHE A 106 11.88 -10.51 -13.39
C PHE A 106 13.04 -9.67 -12.86
N GLY A 107 13.04 -8.36 -13.15
CA GLY A 107 14.01 -7.43 -12.58
C GLY A 107 13.96 -7.42 -11.06
N ALA A 108 12.77 -7.41 -10.46
CA ALA A 108 12.59 -7.48 -9.01
C ALA A 108 13.13 -8.78 -8.42
N MET A 109 12.86 -9.90 -9.07
CA MET A 109 13.35 -11.22 -8.66
C MET A 109 14.87 -11.31 -8.75
N ALA A 110 15.46 -10.85 -9.86
CA ALA A 110 16.90 -10.80 -10.05
C ALA A 110 17.56 -9.88 -9.02
N ALA A 111 17.01 -8.69 -8.81
CA ALA A 111 17.49 -7.74 -7.81
C ALA A 111 17.39 -8.33 -6.39
N LEU A 112 16.31 -9.04 -6.05
CA LEU A 112 16.16 -9.69 -4.76
C LEU A 112 17.24 -10.76 -4.54
N LEU A 113 17.43 -11.64 -5.53
CA LEU A 113 18.43 -12.71 -5.48
C LEU A 113 19.85 -12.14 -5.42
N LEU A 114 20.15 -11.06 -6.14
CA LEU A 114 21.44 -10.38 -6.09
C LEU A 114 21.65 -9.71 -4.72
N GLY A 115 20.68 -8.95 -4.22
CA GLY A 115 20.79 -8.26 -2.93
C GLY A 115 21.00 -9.22 -1.77
N TYR A 116 20.16 -10.25 -1.67
CA TYR A 116 20.29 -11.28 -0.62
C TYR A 116 21.48 -12.22 -0.87
N GLY A 117 21.84 -12.47 -2.13
CA GLY A 117 23.04 -13.21 -2.48
C GLY A 117 24.32 -12.50 -2.02
N LEU A 118 24.37 -11.17 -2.14
CA LEU A 118 25.46 -10.35 -1.61
C LEU A 118 25.51 -10.40 -0.08
N LEU A 119 24.37 -10.37 0.60
CA LEU A 119 24.31 -10.56 2.06
C LEU A 119 24.89 -11.92 2.46
N VAL A 120 24.49 -13.01 1.78
CA VAL A 120 25.00 -14.36 2.03
C VAL A 120 26.50 -14.45 1.75
N ALA A 121 26.96 -13.91 0.62
CA ALA A 121 28.38 -13.91 0.24
C ALA A 121 29.28 -13.16 1.25
N ARG A 122 28.69 -12.24 2.00
CA ARG A 122 29.36 -11.46 3.06
C ARG A 122 29.15 -12.04 4.46
N GLY A 123 28.61 -13.25 4.57
CA GLY A 123 28.50 -13.98 5.83
C GLY A 123 27.17 -13.84 6.57
N ALA A 124 26.13 -13.26 5.97
CA ALA A 124 24.77 -13.24 6.52
C ALA A 124 23.94 -14.45 6.06
N LEU A 125 24.38 -15.67 6.38
CA LEU A 125 23.62 -16.89 6.10
C LEU A 125 22.29 -16.94 6.85
N TRP A 126 22.31 -16.47 8.10
CA TRP A 126 21.14 -16.22 8.94
C TRP A 126 21.05 -14.73 9.22
N TYR A 127 19.89 -14.12 9.01
CA TYR A 127 19.77 -12.67 9.19
C TYR A 127 19.87 -12.24 10.67
N ASP A 128 19.65 -13.17 11.61
CA ASP A 128 19.80 -12.93 13.04
C ASP A 128 21.17 -13.36 13.59
N GLY A 129 22.07 -13.77 12.70
CA GLY A 129 23.45 -14.08 13.06
C GLY A 129 24.23 -12.82 13.46
N PRO A 130 25.28 -12.95 14.30
CA PRO A 130 26.07 -11.81 14.79
C PRO A 130 26.80 -11.05 13.68
N SER A 131 27.11 -11.71 12.56
CA SER A 131 27.76 -11.12 11.38
C SER A 131 26.78 -10.43 10.42
N ALA A 132 25.47 -10.58 10.62
CA ALA A 132 24.49 -10.21 9.61
C ALA A 132 24.44 -8.69 9.36
N GLY A 133 24.66 -7.89 10.40
CA GLY A 133 24.75 -6.42 10.27
C GLY A 133 25.99 -5.96 9.49
N ALA A 134 27.14 -6.61 9.68
CA ALA A 134 28.37 -6.27 8.96
C ALA A 134 28.30 -6.61 7.46
N ALA A 135 27.42 -7.53 7.07
CA ALA A 135 27.19 -7.89 5.68
C ALA A 135 26.39 -6.82 4.91
N LEU A 136 25.64 -5.95 5.61
CA LEU A 136 24.78 -4.95 4.99
C LEU A 136 25.60 -3.76 4.48
N ASP A 137 25.62 -3.59 3.16
CA ASP A 137 26.30 -2.48 2.50
C ASP A 137 25.41 -1.77 1.48
N SER A 138 25.93 -0.70 0.90
CA SER A 138 25.18 0.12 -0.05
C SER A 138 24.78 -0.67 -1.29
N LEU A 139 25.61 -1.61 -1.76
CA LEU A 139 25.30 -2.38 -2.96
C LEU A 139 24.16 -3.37 -2.71
N ALA A 140 24.23 -4.17 -1.64
CA ALA A 140 23.17 -5.07 -1.24
C ALA A 140 21.87 -4.30 -0.97
N PHE A 141 21.95 -3.18 -0.26
CA PHE A 141 20.81 -2.30 0.00
C PHE A 141 20.15 -1.82 -1.29
N TRP A 142 20.93 -1.30 -2.25
CA TRP A 142 20.42 -0.83 -3.54
C TRP A 142 19.66 -1.91 -4.31
N PHE A 143 20.18 -3.14 -4.34
CA PHE A 143 19.49 -4.25 -5.00
C PHE A 143 18.19 -4.65 -4.29
N VAL A 144 18.17 -4.65 -2.95
CA VAL A 144 16.93 -4.91 -2.19
C VAL A 144 15.92 -3.78 -2.37
N LEU A 145 16.36 -2.52 -2.42
CA LEU A 145 15.50 -1.38 -2.73
C LEU A 145 14.92 -1.49 -4.14
N LEU A 146 15.72 -1.85 -5.13
CA LEU A 146 15.26 -2.10 -6.50
C LEU A 146 14.22 -3.23 -6.53
N ALA A 147 14.46 -4.32 -5.80
CA ALA A 147 13.51 -5.42 -5.66
C ALA A 147 12.16 -4.97 -5.08
N ALA A 148 12.18 -4.02 -4.15
CA ALA A 148 10.98 -3.43 -3.56
C ALA A 148 10.27 -2.43 -4.51
N THR A 149 11.03 -1.64 -5.29
CA THR A 149 10.47 -0.58 -6.17
C THR A 149 9.98 -1.12 -7.51
N LEU A 150 10.65 -2.11 -8.10
CA LEU A 150 10.34 -2.59 -9.45
C LEU A 150 8.93 -3.19 -9.57
N PRO A 151 8.39 -3.95 -8.59
CA PRO A 151 7.00 -4.40 -8.62
C PRO A 151 6.00 -3.24 -8.54
N LEU A 152 6.41 -2.10 -7.98
CA LEU A 152 5.64 -0.88 -7.95
C LEU A 152 5.80 -0.06 -9.22
N TRP A 153 6.69 -0.43 -10.16
CA TRP A 153 6.93 0.38 -11.34
C TRP A 153 5.74 0.30 -12.33
N PRO A 154 5.38 1.42 -12.99
CA PRO A 154 4.19 1.51 -13.87
C PRO A 154 4.29 0.71 -15.18
N LEU A 155 5.45 0.14 -15.53
CA LEU A 155 5.66 -0.55 -16.80
C LEU A 155 5.12 -1.98 -16.73
N GLY A 156 3.94 -2.26 -17.29
CA GLY A 156 3.47 -3.63 -17.53
C GLY A 156 2.62 -4.27 -16.42
N ALA A 157 2.15 -3.47 -15.46
CA ALA A 157 1.26 -3.91 -14.41
C ALA A 157 -0.15 -4.27 -14.92
N GLY A 158 -0.36 -5.54 -15.31
CA GLY A 158 -1.73 -6.07 -15.45
C GLY A 158 -2.47 -6.04 -14.10
N GLN A 159 -3.77 -5.72 -14.13
CA GLN A 159 -4.66 -5.58 -12.96
C GLN A 159 -4.57 -6.73 -11.94
N ALA A 160 -4.34 -7.97 -12.41
CA ALA A 160 -4.31 -9.16 -11.57
C ALA A 160 -3.15 -9.18 -10.55
N SER A 161 -2.01 -8.55 -10.87
CA SER A 161 -0.77 -8.59 -10.09
C SER A 161 -0.68 -7.50 -9.00
N ALA A 162 -1.60 -6.53 -8.97
CA ALA A 162 -1.45 -5.33 -8.16
C ALA A 162 -1.48 -5.54 -6.63
N ASN A 163 -2.17 -6.55 -6.11
CA ASN A 163 -2.40 -6.67 -4.66
C ASN A 163 -1.32 -7.44 -3.89
N ASN A 164 -0.42 -8.18 -4.54
CA ASN A 164 0.65 -8.91 -3.86
C ASN A 164 1.97 -8.13 -3.82
N ARG A 165 1.99 -6.88 -4.32
CA ARG A 165 3.20 -6.06 -4.42
C ARG A 165 3.81 -5.71 -3.06
N PHE A 166 2.97 -5.60 -2.05
CA PHE A 166 3.40 -5.30 -0.69
C PHE A 166 4.38 -6.34 -0.13
N ILE A 167 4.32 -7.60 -0.58
CA ILE A 167 5.23 -8.66 -0.12
C ILE A 167 6.69 -8.32 -0.44
N PHE A 168 6.96 -7.60 -1.54
CA PHE A 168 8.31 -7.18 -1.91
C PHE A 168 8.85 -6.05 -1.03
N LEU A 169 8.03 -5.45 -0.19
CA LEU A 169 8.50 -4.52 0.85
C LEU A 169 9.09 -5.28 2.05
N TYR A 170 8.72 -6.54 2.27
CA TYR A 170 9.20 -7.32 3.42
C TYR A 170 10.73 -7.42 3.46
N PRO A 171 11.42 -7.82 2.38
CA PRO A 171 12.88 -7.95 2.41
C PRO A 171 13.58 -6.64 2.74
N LEU A 172 13.06 -5.52 2.23
CA LEU A 172 13.60 -4.19 2.50
C LEU A 172 13.40 -3.81 3.96
N VAL A 173 12.17 -3.88 4.48
CA VAL A 173 11.88 -3.53 5.88
C VAL A 173 12.62 -4.47 6.84
N ARG A 174 12.87 -5.72 6.44
CA ARG A 174 13.66 -6.66 7.23
C ARG A 174 15.10 -6.19 7.45
N LEU A 175 15.66 -5.37 6.56
CA LEU A 175 17.02 -4.84 6.74
C LEU A 175 17.16 -3.98 8.01
N TYR A 176 16.07 -3.44 8.57
CA TYR A 176 16.09 -2.76 9.86
C TYR A 176 16.53 -3.67 11.02
N THR A 177 16.34 -4.99 10.91
CA THR A 177 16.81 -5.93 11.94
C THR A 177 18.31 -6.20 11.86
N LEU A 178 18.96 -5.87 10.74
CA LEU A 178 20.40 -6.06 10.55
C LEU A 178 21.21 -4.90 11.15
N GLY A 179 20.60 -3.72 11.28
CA GLY A 179 21.25 -2.56 11.86
C GLY A 179 20.56 -1.26 11.45
N PRO A 180 20.99 -0.12 12.02
CA PRO A 180 20.48 1.18 11.66
C PRO A 180 20.80 1.48 10.20
N TRP A 181 19.82 1.98 9.47
CA TRP A 181 20.07 2.45 8.10
C TRP A 181 20.90 3.71 8.14
N ASN A 182 21.84 3.84 7.19
CA ASN A 182 22.48 5.12 7.00
C ASN A 182 21.45 6.14 6.42
N PRO A 183 21.67 7.46 6.64
CA PRO A 183 20.73 8.47 6.17
C PRO A 183 20.51 8.48 4.64
N GLY A 184 21.52 8.10 3.87
CA GLY A 184 21.43 8.04 2.40
C GLY A 184 20.45 6.96 1.92
N TRP A 185 20.46 5.79 2.57
CA TRP A 185 19.55 4.67 2.30
C TRP A 185 18.10 5.01 2.65
N ALA A 186 17.90 5.62 3.83
CA ALA A 186 16.62 6.12 4.28
C ALA A 186 16.05 7.16 3.29
N LEU A 187 16.84 8.19 2.98
CA LEU A 187 16.45 9.24 2.02
C LEU A 187 16.15 8.67 0.63
N ALA A 188 17.00 7.78 0.09
CA ALA A 188 16.75 7.15 -1.20
C ALA A 188 15.41 6.41 -1.20
N THR A 189 15.15 5.60 -0.18
CA THR A 189 13.88 4.86 -0.03
C THR A 189 12.68 5.80 0.04
N ALA A 190 12.79 6.87 0.81
CA ALA A 190 11.75 7.89 0.93
C ALA A 190 11.47 8.58 -0.43
N LEU A 191 12.51 8.96 -1.17
CA LEU A 191 12.42 9.60 -2.48
C LEU A 191 11.82 8.68 -3.54
N PHE A 192 12.28 7.43 -3.65
CA PHE A 192 11.72 6.46 -4.58
C PHE A 192 10.25 6.17 -4.27
N GLY A 193 9.91 5.95 -3.00
CA GLY A 193 8.53 5.76 -2.56
C GLY A 193 7.65 6.97 -2.87
N GLY A 194 8.10 8.18 -2.54
CA GLY A 194 7.38 9.43 -2.78
C GLY A 194 7.14 9.70 -4.26
N ALA A 195 8.18 9.54 -5.09
CA ALA A 195 8.08 9.69 -6.54
C ALA A 195 7.10 8.68 -7.16
N LEU A 196 7.18 7.41 -6.75
CA LEU A 196 6.25 6.36 -7.20
C LEU A 196 4.82 6.64 -6.73
N ALA A 197 4.62 7.12 -5.49
CA ALA A 197 3.31 7.44 -4.95
C ALA A 197 2.64 8.55 -5.77
N LEU A 198 3.38 9.62 -6.05
CA LEU A 198 2.90 10.73 -6.88
C LEU A 198 2.62 10.28 -8.31
N TRP A 199 3.51 9.49 -8.91
CA TRP A 199 3.31 8.93 -10.24
C TRP A 199 2.03 8.10 -10.34
N HIS A 200 1.81 7.17 -9.40
CA HIS A 200 0.61 6.34 -9.40
C HIS A 200 -0.65 7.13 -9.12
N ALA A 201 -0.59 8.12 -8.23
CA ALA A 201 -1.74 8.97 -7.94
C ALA A 201 -2.12 9.81 -9.16
N TRP A 202 -1.12 10.39 -9.84
CA TRP A 202 -1.31 11.10 -11.10
C TRP A 202 -1.88 10.19 -12.20
N ALA A 203 -1.37 8.97 -12.30
CA ALA A 203 -1.89 8.01 -13.27
C ALA A 203 -3.30 7.52 -12.90
N ALA A 204 -3.62 7.36 -11.61
CA ALA A 204 -4.97 7.04 -11.14
C ALA A 204 -5.96 8.12 -11.54
N PHE A 205 -5.53 9.38 -11.49
CA PHE A 205 -6.33 10.52 -11.91
C PHE A 205 -6.59 10.52 -13.43
N ARG A 206 -5.57 10.19 -14.24
CA ARG A 206 -5.67 10.23 -15.72
C ARG A 206 -6.38 9.04 -16.35
N TYR A 207 -6.28 7.84 -15.77
CA TYR A 207 -6.76 6.61 -16.40
C TYR A 207 -7.95 6.00 -15.65
N HIS A 208 -8.86 5.36 -16.38
CA HIS A 208 -10.09 4.75 -15.82
C HIS A 208 -9.84 3.61 -14.81
N ASP A 209 -8.62 3.07 -14.74
CA ASP A 209 -8.23 2.04 -13.77
C ASP A 209 -7.74 2.65 -12.45
N SER A 210 -8.60 3.46 -11.83
CA SER A 210 -8.26 4.25 -10.64
C SER A 210 -7.98 3.37 -9.42
N SER A 211 -8.64 2.22 -9.28
CA SER A 211 -8.56 1.40 -8.07
C SER A 211 -7.23 0.66 -7.92
N ALA A 212 -6.71 0.03 -8.98
CA ALA A 212 -5.42 -0.66 -8.95
C ALA A 212 -4.24 0.32 -8.85
N ARG A 213 -4.44 1.56 -9.29
CA ARG A 213 -3.44 2.62 -9.16
C ARG A 213 -3.46 3.25 -7.77
N VAL A 214 -4.62 3.43 -7.15
CA VAL A 214 -4.72 3.86 -5.75
C VAL A 214 -4.07 2.86 -4.80
N THR A 215 -4.22 1.54 -5.03
CA THR A 215 -3.48 0.55 -4.23
C THR A 215 -1.98 0.66 -4.43
N ALA A 216 -1.52 0.90 -5.66
CA ALA A 216 -0.11 1.14 -5.95
C ALA A 216 0.41 2.45 -5.30
N THR A 217 -0.41 3.51 -5.25
CA THR A 217 -0.11 4.74 -4.50
C THR A 217 0.08 4.41 -3.02
N LEU A 218 -0.79 3.61 -2.42
CA LEU A 218 -0.66 3.18 -1.02
C LEU A 218 0.58 2.32 -0.78
N SER A 219 0.94 1.40 -1.70
CA SER A 219 2.19 0.64 -1.61
C SER A 219 3.42 1.53 -1.69
N ALA A 220 3.41 2.51 -2.58
CA ALA A 220 4.51 3.45 -2.75
C ALA A 220 4.61 4.44 -1.58
N LEU A 221 3.47 4.86 -1.02
CA LEU A 221 3.42 5.65 0.21
C LEU A 221 3.95 4.84 1.41
N ALA A 222 3.67 3.53 1.45
CA ALA A 222 4.25 2.65 2.46
C ALA A 222 5.78 2.60 2.33
N LEU A 223 6.29 2.41 1.12
CA LEU A 223 7.73 2.48 0.84
C LEU A 223 8.33 3.83 1.26
N ALA A 224 7.67 4.95 0.94
CA ALA A 224 8.11 6.29 1.33
C ALA A 224 8.19 6.44 2.85
N SER A 225 7.17 5.94 3.55
CA SER A 225 7.07 6.00 5.01
C SER A 225 8.11 5.10 5.68
N PHE A 226 8.38 3.91 5.13
CA PHE A 226 9.49 3.07 5.59
C PHE A 226 10.84 3.76 5.40
N GLY A 227 11.02 4.57 4.35
CA GLY A 227 12.24 5.36 4.15
C GLY A 227 12.48 6.46 5.19
N LEU A 228 11.48 6.82 6.01
CA LEU A 228 11.69 7.77 7.11
C LEU A 228 12.55 7.19 8.24
N ALA A 229 12.70 5.87 8.29
CA ALA A 229 13.53 5.17 9.29
C ALA A 229 13.21 5.56 10.74
N SER A 230 11.94 5.80 11.05
CA SER A 230 11.45 6.17 12.37
C SER A 230 10.26 5.32 12.79
N SER A 231 9.93 5.25 14.08
CA SER A 231 8.76 4.50 14.55
C SER A 231 7.47 5.03 13.92
N ALA A 232 7.38 6.35 13.75
CA ALA A 232 6.32 6.99 13.00
C ALA A 232 6.23 6.53 11.54
N GLY A 233 7.37 6.46 10.86
CA GLY A 233 7.46 6.01 9.46
C GLY A 233 7.05 4.56 9.29
N ILE A 234 7.53 3.66 10.16
CA ILE A 234 7.13 2.25 10.13
C ILE A 234 5.63 2.10 10.38
N ALA A 235 5.08 2.80 11.38
CA ALA A 235 3.66 2.73 11.69
C ALA A 235 2.79 3.20 10.51
N ALA A 236 3.13 4.35 9.92
CA ALA A 236 2.45 4.89 8.75
C ALA A 236 2.56 3.93 7.54
N GLY A 237 3.74 3.33 7.33
CA GLY A 237 3.97 2.39 6.26
C GLY A 237 3.14 1.11 6.39
N CYS A 238 3.12 0.51 7.58
CA CYS A 238 2.27 -0.64 7.89
C CYS A 238 0.78 -0.30 7.69
N TYR A 239 0.33 0.87 8.15
CA TYR A 239 -1.06 1.28 7.95
C TYR A 239 -1.40 1.44 6.46
N ALA A 240 -0.52 2.07 5.67
CA ALA A 240 -0.70 2.24 4.23
C ALA A 240 -0.76 0.88 3.49
N MET A 241 0.03 -0.11 3.90
CA MET A 241 -0.05 -1.47 3.36
C MET A 241 -1.40 -2.13 3.68
N LEU A 242 -1.85 -2.05 4.94
CA LEU A 242 -3.13 -2.61 5.36
C LEU A 242 -4.29 -1.96 4.61
N ALA A 243 -4.29 -0.63 4.52
CA ALA A 243 -5.22 0.14 3.71
C ALA A 243 -5.18 -0.33 2.24
N GLY A 244 -3.99 -0.53 1.68
CA GLY A 244 -3.79 -1.00 0.32
C GLY A 244 -4.37 -2.39 0.04
N VAL A 245 -4.21 -3.34 0.97
CA VAL A 245 -4.82 -4.68 0.86
C VAL A 245 -6.34 -4.59 0.89
N VAL A 246 -6.91 -3.83 1.83
CA VAL A 246 -8.38 -3.67 1.95
C VAL A 246 -8.96 -2.96 0.72
N VAL A 247 -8.35 -1.86 0.27
CA VAL A 247 -8.76 -1.12 -0.93
C VAL A 247 -8.65 -2.01 -2.17
N GLY A 248 -7.58 -2.79 -2.29
CA GLY A 248 -7.35 -3.66 -3.43
C GLY A 248 -8.27 -4.87 -3.50
N CYS A 249 -8.64 -5.45 -2.36
CA CYS A 249 -9.48 -6.65 -2.34
C CYS A 249 -10.97 -6.32 -2.44
N THR A 250 -11.37 -5.07 -2.23
CA THR A 250 -12.77 -4.64 -2.45
C THR A 250 -13.09 -4.30 -3.91
N GLN A 251 -12.17 -4.57 -4.85
CA GLN A 251 -12.38 -4.35 -6.28
C GLN A 251 -13.39 -5.35 -6.87
N PRO A 252 -14.35 -4.92 -7.71
CA PRO A 252 -15.22 -5.85 -8.43
C PRO A 252 -14.41 -6.65 -9.46
N ALA A 253 -14.52 -7.98 -9.42
CA ALA A 253 -13.87 -8.87 -10.37
C ALA A 253 -14.62 -8.85 -11.70
N HIS A 254 -14.03 -8.22 -12.73
CA HIS A 254 -14.31 -8.37 -14.17
C HIS A 254 -15.74 -8.20 -14.73
N MET A 255 -16.76 -7.95 -13.92
CA MET A 255 -18.08 -7.56 -14.43
C MET A 255 -18.10 -6.06 -14.70
N ARG A 256 -18.16 -5.70 -15.99
CA ARG A 256 -18.51 -4.36 -16.47
C ARG A 256 -19.75 -3.88 -15.70
N GLN A 257 -19.69 -2.64 -15.19
CA GLN A 257 -20.82 -1.84 -14.71
C GLN A 257 -21.54 -2.23 -13.41
N GLU A 258 -21.06 -3.16 -12.58
CA GLU A 258 -21.48 -3.12 -11.17
C GLU A 258 -20.82 -1.91 -10.52
N ALA A 259 -21.53 -0.78 -10.56
CA ALA A 259 -21.21 0.42 -9.82
C ALA A 259 -20.80 -0.01 -8.41
N GLY A 260 -19.53 0.22 -8.06
CA GLY A 260 -19.03 -0.08 -6.73
C GLY A 260 -20.01 0.52 -5.73
N THR A 261 -20.51 -0.29 -4.81
CA THR A 261 -21.48 0.21 -3.84
C THR A 261 -20.88 1.45 -3.17
N PRO A 262 -21.66 2.52 -2.97
CA PRO A 262 -21.20 3.78 -2.37
C PRO A 262 -20.35 3.55 -1.11
N LEU A 263 -20.76 2.52 -0.36
CA LEU A 263 -20.09 1.95 0.80
C LEU A 263 -18.59 1.71 0.60
N ARG A 264 -18.19 1.03 -0.48
CA ARG A 264 -16.79 0.67 -0.75
C ARG A 264 -15.97 1.92 -1.03
N THR A 265 -16.54 2.89 -1.75
CA THR A 265 -15.85 4.15 -2.07
C THR A 265 -15.53 4.95 -0.82
N ILE A 266 -16.50 5.10 0.08
CA ILE A 266 -16.31 5.81 1.35
C ILE A 266 -15.26 5.12 2.22
N MET A 267 -15.34 3.79 2.35
CA MET A 267 -14.34 3.01 3.09
C MET A 267 -12.92 3.21 2.53
N ARG A 268 -12.77 3.20 1.19
CA ARG A 268 -11.48 3.42 0.54
C ARG A 268 -10.94 4.82 0.77
N LEU A 269 -11.80 5.83 0.74
CA LEU A 269 -11.42 7.22 1.02
C LEU A 269 -11.02 7.42 2.47
N ALA A 270 -11.73 6.81 3.41
CA ALA A 270 -11.40 6.82 4.82
C ALA A 270 -10.00 6.21 5.07
N LEU A 271 -9.76 5.01 4.53
CA LEU A 271 -8.47 4.32 4.64
C LEU A 271 -7.34 5.11 3.96
N LEU A 272 -7.59 5.67 2.77
CA LEU A 272 -6.63 6.50 2.06
C LEU A 272 -6.29 7.78 2.85
N LEU A 273 -7.28 8.48 3.40
CA LEU A 273 -7.05 9.69 4.18
C LEU A 273 -6.19 9.40 5.40
N VAL A 274 -6.53 8.37 6.18
CA VAL A 274 -5.76 8.03 7.39
C VAL A 274 -4.34 7.61 7.02
N ALA A 275 -4.15 6.86 5.93
CA ALA A 275 -2.82 6.49 5.45
C ALA A 275 -1.99 7.71 5.01
N VAL A 276 -2.59 8.62 4.24
CA VAL A 276 -1.95 9.86 3.79
C VAL A 276 -1.60 10.75 4.98
N TRP A 277 -2.54 10.96 5.90
CA TRP A 277 -2.28 11.77 7.10
C TRP A 277 -1.19 11.17 7.97
N SER A 278 -1.18 9.84 8.14
CA SER A 278 -0.14 9.17 8.89
C SER A 278 1.24 9.34 8.25
N ALA A 279 1.32 9.26 6.92
CA ALA A 279 2.56 9.51 6.17
C ALA A 279 3.00 10.98 6.26
N VAL A 280 2.07 11.93 6.19
CA VAL A 280 2.32 13.37 6.38
C VAL A 280 2.85 13.64 7.78
N GLY A 281 2.18 13.12 8.82
CA GLY A 281 2.59 13.27 10.21
C GLY A 281 3.97 12.67 10.49
N ALA A 282 4.24 11.47 9.95
CA ALA A 282 5.54 10.83 10.05
C ALA A 282 6.65 11.61 9.32
N ALA A 283 6.36 12.15 8.13
CA ALA A 283 7.33 12.94 7.38
C ALA A 283 7.66 14.26 8.10
N ILE A 284 6.65 14.94 8.65
CA ILE A 284 6.82 16.18 9.42
C ILE A 284 7.59 15.89 10.72
N SER A 285 7.27 14.82 11.44
CA SER A 285 7.99 14.47 12.68
C SER A 285 9.45 14.07 12.43
N GLY A 286 9.74 13.49 11.25
CA GLY A 286 11.10 13.24 10.76
C GLY A 286 11.80 14.44 10.11
N GLY A 287 11.18 15.63 10.08
CA GLY A 287 11.76 16.86 9.52
C GLY A 287 11.79 16.95 7.99
N LEU A 288 11.08 16.06 7.28
CA LEU A 288 11.04 15.99 5.82
C LEU A 288 9.75 16.63 5.26
N ALA A 289 9.62 17.95 5.41
CA ALA A 289 8.44 18.70 4.98
C ALA A 289 8.13 18.56 3.48
N THR A 290 9.15 18.41 2.63
CA THR A 290 8.97 18.17 1.19
C THR A 290 8.26 16.83 0.94
N LEU A 291 8.62 15.77 1.67
CA LEU A 291 7.96 14.48 1.56
C LEU A 291 6.51 14.54 2.06
N ALA A 292 6.24 15.33 3.11
CA ALA A 292 4.88 15.58 3.57
C ALA A 292 4.03 16.24 2.48
N GLY A 293 4.58 17.24 1.78
CA GLY A 293 3.93 17.85 0.61
C GLY A 293 3.65 16.86 -0.52
N VAL A 294 4.60 15.96 -0.81
CA VAL A 294 4.44 14.90 -1.82
C VAL A 294 3.35 13.90 -1.41
N ALA A 295 3.34 13.45 -0.15
CA ALA A 295 2.33 12.54 0.39
C ALA A 295 0.93 13.15 0.31
N TRP A 296 0.81 14.43 0.67
CA TRP A 296 -0.45 15.17 0.56
C TRP A 296 -0.93 15.30 -0.88
N ALA A 297 -0.05 15.71 -1.80
CA ALA A 297 -0.37 15.81 -3.23
C ALA A 297 -0.80 14.47 -3.84
N ALA A 298 -0.09 13.38 -3.50
CA ALA A 298 -0.47 12.03 -3.92
C ALA A 298 -1.83 11.62 -3.35
N GLY A 299 -2.11 11.92 -2.08
CA GLY A 299 -3.40 11.68 -1.44
C GLY A 299 -4.56 12.42 -2.10
N LEU A 300 -4.37 13.70 -2.44
CA LEU A 300 -5.36 14.51 -3.14
C LEU A 300 -5.66 13.95 -4.54
N LEU A 301 -4.63 13.63 -5.32
CA LEU A 301 -4.79 13.07 -6.67
C LEU A 301 -5.49 11.70 -6.63
N ALA A 302 -5.11 10.82 -5.70
CA ALA A 302 -5.73 9.52 -5.52
C ALA A 302 -7.19 9.65 -5.04
N THR A 303 -7.49 10.61 -4.17
CA THR A 303 -8.84 10.93 -3.73
C THR A 303 -9.69 11.41 -4.90
N LEU A 304 -9.21 12.40 -5.66
CA LEU A 304 -9.89 12.93 -6.84
C LEU A 304 -10.16 11.83 -7.88
N ALA A 305 -9.20 10.93 -8.09
CA ALA A 305 -9.36 9.77 -8.95
C ALA A 305 -10.51 8.85 -8.50
N LEU A 306 -10.63 8.56 -7.19
CA LEU A 306 -11.71 7.74 -6.65
C LEU A 306 -13.08 8.44 -6.76
N ILE A 307 -13.11 9.76 -6.57
CA ILE A 307 -14.32 10.58 -6.64
C ILE A 307 -14.86 10.62 -8.08
N LEU A 308 -14.02 10.98 -9.05
CA LEU A 308 -14.44 11.17 -10.44
C LEU A 308 -14.98 9.89 -11.10
N HIS A 309 -14.47 8.73 -10.67
CA HIS A 309 -14.81 7.44 -11.28
C HIS A 309 -15.93 6.66 -10.57
N ASN A 310 -16.46 7.16 -9.44
CA ASN A 310 -17.61 6.53 -8.75
C ASN A 310 -18.89 7.35 -8.93
N ARG A 311 -20.02 6.66 -9.19
CA ARG A 311 -21.27 7.32 -9.63
C ARG A 311 -22.32 7.58 -8.55
N GLN A 312 -22.23 7.00 -7.34
CA GLN A 312 -23.28 7.16 -6.32
C GLN A 312 -22.70 7.10 -4.89
N VAL A 313 -23.31 7.86 -3.95
CA VAL A 313 -22.99 7.91 -2.52
C VAL A 313 -24.28 7.78 -1.69
N ASN A 314 -24.34 6.81 -0.76
CA ASN A 314 -25.44 6.65 0.20
C ASN A 314 -25.02 7.21 1.56
N TRP A 315 -25.72 8.27 1.99
CA TRP A 315 -25.44 9.05 3.20
C TRP A 315 -25.44 8.28 4.54
N PRO A 316 -26.45 7.45 4.88
CA PRO A 316 -26.49 6.81 6.21
C PRO A 316 -25.41 5.73 6.40
N LEU A 317 -24.98 5.08 5.32
CA LEU A 317 -23.90 4.09 5.33
C LEU A 317 -22.50 4.74 5.35
N ALA A 318 -22.40 6.03 4.98
CA ALA A 318 -21.14 6.78 5.05
C ALA A 318 -20.69 7.02 6.49
N TRP A 319 -21.64 7.31 7.38
CA TRP A 319 -21.39 7.52 8.82
C TRP A 319 -20.82 6.27 9.50
N LEU A 320 -21.38 5.10 9.21
CA LEU A 320 -20.96 3.82 9.79
C LEU A 320 -19.53 3.41 9.35
N HIS A 321 -19.00 4.00 8.28
CA HIS A 321 -17.62 3.79 7.81
C HIS A 321 -16.66 4.93 8.15
N GLY A 322 -17.15 6.15 8.37
CA GLY A 322 -16.40 7.17 9.10
C GLY A 322 -15.97 6.65 10.49
N ALA A 323 -16.81 5.83 11.13
CA ALA A 323 -16.45 5.12 12.35
C ALA A 323 -15.23 4.18 12.18
N LEU A 324 -15.00 3.60 10.99
CA LEU A 324 -13.83 2.76 10.74
C LEU A 324 -12.52 3.57 10.76
N ALA A 325 -12.55 4.83 10.32
CA ALA A 325 -11.43 5.75 10.46
C ALA A 325 -11.20 6.15 11.93
N VAL A 326 -12.29 6.30 12.71
CA VAL A 326 -12.22 6.55 14.16
C VAL A 326 -11.53 5.40 14.90
N PHE A 327 -11.66 4.15 14.42
CA PHE A 327 -10.99 2.98 14.99
C PHE A 327 -9.54 2.78 14.50
N ALA A 328 -9.02 3.62 13.60
CA ALA A 328 -7.64 3.50 13.14
C ALA A 328 -6.59 3.49 14.28
N PRO A 329 -6.70 4.31 15.36
CA PRO A 329 -5.77 4.25 16.48
C PRO A 329 -5.76 2.88 17.17
N LEU A 330 -6.90 2.18 17.27
CA LEU A 330 -6.95 0.83 17.85
C LEU A 330 -6.26 -0.20 16.96
N VAL A 331 -6.42 -0.07 15.63
CA VAL A 331 -5.70 -0.93 14.67
C VAL A 331 -4.20 -0.71 14.80
N VAL A 332 -3.76 0.55 14.89
CA VAL A 332 -2.32 0.86 15.07
C VAL A 332 -1.82 0.32 16.41
N ALA A 333 -2.54 0.55 17.51
CA ALA A 333 -2.18 0.08 18.85
C ALA A 333 -2.11 -1.44 18.97
N GLY A 334 -3.12 -2.16 18.44
CA GLY A 334 -3.23 -3.60 18.58
C GLY A 334 -2.38 -4.38 17.58
N LEU A 335 -2.29 -3.91 16.34
CA LEU A 335 -1.69 -4.67 15.24
C LEU A 335 -0.29 -4.18 14.85
N ILE A 336 -0.07 -2.86 14.84
CA ILE A 336 1.13 -2.25 14.25
C ILE A 336 2.18 -1.91 15.31
N ALA A 337 1.76 -1.42 16.49
CA ALA A 337 2.67 -1.08 17.58
C ALA A 337 3.62 -2.22 18.00
N PRO A 338 3.20 -3.50 18.04
CA PRO A 338 4.13 -4.62 18.31
C PRO A 338 5.25 -4.72 17.27
N THR A 339 4.93 -4.48 15.99
CA THR A 339 5.91 -4.47 14.90
C THR A 339 6.92 -3.34 15.08
N VAL A 340 6.43 -2.15 15.42
CA VAL A 340 7.27 -0.97 15.66
C VAL A 340 8.20 -1.17 16.85
N ALA A 341 7.66 -1.67 17.97
CA ALA A 341 8.42 -1.92 19.20
C ALA A 341 9.62 -2.85 18.97
N GLN A 342 9.43 -3.91 18.18
CA GLN A 342 10.49 -4.88 17.92
C GLN A 342 11.55 -4.41 16.91
N LEU A 343 11.24 -3.36 16.15
CA LEU A 343 12.18 -2.75 15.21
C LEU A 343 12.95 -1.56 15.82
N GLN A 344 12.61 -1.11 17.04
CA GLN A 344 13.17 0.11 17.65
C GLN A 344 14.70 0.18 17.63
N ALA A 345 15.39 -0.96 17.80
CA ALA A 345 16.85 -1.01 17.79
C ALA A 345 17.49 -0.59 16.46
N GLY A 346 16.77 -0.67 15.34
CA GLY A 346 17.24 -0.28 14.00
C GLY A 346 16.67 1.06 13.51
N LEU A 347 15.85 1.75 14.31
CA LEU A 347 15.18 2.98 13.92
C LEU A 347 15.91 4.22 14.47
N THR A 348 15.78 5.32 13.74
CA THR A 348 16.26 6.62 14.18
C THR A 348 15.32 7.20 15.25
N PRO A 349 15.82 8.08 16.13
CA PRO A 349 14.99 8.77 17.13
C PRO A 349 14.13 9.90 16.53
N TYR A 350 14.26 10.17 15.22
CA TYR A 350 13.60 11.30 14.58
C TYR A 350 12.18 10.94 14.15
N GLY A 351 11.25 11.08 15.08
CA GLY A 351 9.83 10.92 14.83
C GLY A 351 9.25 9.70 15.54
N ASP A 352 8.40 9.95 16.55
CA ASP A 352 7.68 8.89 17.26
C ASP A 352 6.16 9.04 17.13
N VAL A 353 5.44 7.97 17.42
CA VAL A 353 3.98 7.94 17.40
C VAL A 353 3.45 7.61 18.78
N LEU A 354 2.80 8.59 19.38
CA LEU A 354 2.02 8.42 20.60
C LEU A 354 0.58 8.08 20.23
N ILE A 355 0.11 6.92 20.70
CA ILE A 355 -1.24 6.44 20.40
C ILE A 355 -2.10 6.65 21.63
N TRP A 356 -3.16 7.44 21.49
CA TRP A 356 -4.18 7.62 22.51
C TRP A 356 -5.47 6.97 22.01
N PRO A 357 -5.82 5.76 22.48
CA PRO A 357 -6.86 4.91 21.88
C PRO A 357 -8.20 5.60 21.62
N TRP A 358 -8.56 6.58 22.46
CA TRP A 358 -9.83 7.30 22.43
C TRP A 358 -9.75 8.70 21.81
N VAL A 359 -8.55 9.28 21.77
CA VAL A 359 -8.33 10.69 21.37
C VAL A 359 -7.79 10.78 19.95
N GLY A 360 -6.90 9.86 19.54
CA GLY A 360 -6.27 9.88 18.23
C GLY A 360 -4.83 9.38 18.23
N MET A 361 -4.07 9.80 17.22
CA MET A 361 -2.62 9.55 17.11
C MET A 361 -1.89 10.89 17.08
N ALA A 362 -0.80 11.00 17.83
CA ALA A 362 0.09 12.16 17.79
C ALA A 362 1.47 11.73 17.30
N PHE A 363 1.99 12.46 16.31
CA PHE A 363 3.32 12.33 15.79
C PHE A 363 4.20 13.37 16.48
N VAL A 364 5.23 12.92 17.18
CA VAL A 364 6.14 13.77 17.95
C VAL A 364 7.52 13.78 17.31
N ASN A 365 8.20 14.91 17.34
CA ASN A 365 9.60 14.99 16.90
C ASN A 365 10.58 14.49 17.98
N SER A 366 11.87 14.58 17.69
CA SER A 366 12.94 14.21 18.63
C SER A 366 12.92 15.00 19.96
N ALA A 367 12.28 16.17 20.00
CA ALA A 367 12.09 16.96 21.21
C ALA A 367 10.82 16.57 22.00
N GLN A 368 10.16 15.46 21.64
CA GLN A 368 8.88 15.02 22.21
C GLN A 368 7.75 16.06 22.07
N THR A 369 7.90 17.00 21.13
CA THR A 369 6.85 17.99 20.84
C THR A 369 5.91 17.44 19.77
N PRO A 370 4.58 17.50 19.97
CA PRO A 370 3.61 17.03 18.99
C PRO A 370 3.61 17.96 17.78
N VAL A 371 3.90 17.41 16.59
CA VAL A 371 3.98 18.18 15.34
C VAL A 371 2.79 17.91 14.43
N ALA A 372 2.19 16.72 14.51
CA ALA A 372 0.92 16.42 13.87
C ALA A 372 0.06 15.59 14.81
N VAL A 373 -1.20 15.99 14.98
CA VAL A 373 -2.18 15.20 15.71
C VAL A 373 -3.25 14.79 14.71
N LEU A 374 -3.70 13.55 14.80
CA LEU A 374 -4.87 13.03 14.13
C LEU A 374 -5.95 12.81 15.20
N PRO A 375 -6.65 13.85 15.69
CA PRO A 375 -7.77 13.65 16.60
C PRO A 375 -8.86 12.89 15.86
N SER A 376 -9.39 11.82 16.46
CA SER A 376 -10.42 10.99 15.82
C SER A 376 -11.66 11.81 15.42
N ILE A 377 -11.97 12.86 16.19
CA ILE A 377 -13.05 13.83 15.91
C ILE A 377 -12.75 14.69 14.67
N VAL A 378 -11.49 15.11 14.49
CA VAL A 378 -11.07 15.89 13.31
C VAL A 378 -11.12 15.05 12.04
N VAL A 379 -10.76 13.77 12.13
CA VAL A 379 -10.94 12.82 11.01
C VAL A 379 -12.40 12.62 10.68
N ALA A 380 -13.25 12.44 11.70
CA ALA A 380 -14.69 12.29 11.49
C ALA A 380 -15.30 13.53 10.81
N THR A 381 -14.91 14.74 11.23
CA THR A 381 -15.37 16.00 10.62
C THR A 381 -14.83 16.19 9.19
N LEU A 382 -13.54 15.94 8.94
CA LEU A 382 -12.97 15.92 7.59
C LEU A 382 -13.69 14.92 6.69
N MET A 383 -14.02 13.73 7.20
CA MET A 383 -14.81 12.73 6.49
C MET A 383 -16.22 13.24 6.17
N SER A 384 -16.89 13.93 7.10
CA SER A 384 -18.19 14.56 6.83
C SER A 384 -18.10 15.60 5.72
N VAL A 385 -17.06 16.44 5.73
CA VAL A 385 -16.82 17.44 4.66
C VAL A 385 -16.55 16.75 3.32
N LEU A 386 -15.73 15.71 3.30
CA LEU A 386 -15.38 14.97 2.08
C LEU A 386 -16.60 14.23 1.50
N VAL A 387 -17.47 13.68 2.37
CA VAL A 387 -18.77 13.11 1.99
C VAL A 387 -19.72 14.17 1.45
N ALA A 388 -19.76 15.36 2.04
CA ALA A 388 -20.57 16.47 1.53
C ALA A 388 -20.10 16.93 0.15
N LEU A 389 -18.79 17.06 -0.06
CA LEU A 389 -18.20 17.44 -1.33
C LEU A 389 -18.43 16.38 -2.42
N LEU A 390 -18.30 15.10 -2.06
CA LEU A 390 -18.70 13.97 -2.89
C LEU A 390 -20.17 14.03 -3.32
N SER A 391 -21.06 14.32 -2.36
CA SER A 391 -22.49 14.46 -2.62
C SER A 391 -22.74 15.59 -3.60
N LEU A 392 -22.10 16.74 -3.40
CA LEU A 392 -22.23 17.91 -4.28
C LEU A 392 -21.72 17.61 -5.69
N LEU A 393 -20.54 16.99 -5.83
CA LEU A 393 -20.01 16.59 -7.13
C LEU A 393 -20.91 15.56 -7.83
N SER A 394 -21.47 14.61 -7.09
CA SER A 394 -22.42 13.64 -7.65
C SER A 394 -23.71 14.30 -8.15
N GLN A 395 -24.22 15.30 -7.42
CA GLN A 395 -25.39 16.09 -7.80
C GLN A 395 -25.10 16.96 -9.03
N LEU A 396 -23.96 17.64 -9.06
CA LEU A 396 -23.52 18.43 -10.22
C LEU A 396 -23.41 17.54 -11.46
N ARG A 397 -22.78 16.36 -11.34
CA ARG A 397 -22.67 15.41 -12.45
C ARG A 397 -24.04 14.92 -12.92
N ALA A 398 -24.96 14.62 -12.00
CA ALA A 398 -26.32 14.21 -12.34
C ALA A 398 -27.10 15.33 -13.04
N ALA A 399 -26.90 16.59 -12.63
CA ALA A 399 -27.50 17.76 -13.28
C ALA A 399 -27.00 17.96 -14.71
N TYR A 400 -25.70 17.75 -14.96
CA TYR A 400 -25.10 17.79 -16.30
C TYR A 400 -25.45 16.59 -17.18
N GLN A 401 -25.78 15.44 -16.58
CA GLN A 401 -26.14 14.20 -17.30
C GLN A 401 -27.65 14.06 -17.57
N LYS A 402 -28.48 15.07 -17.26
CA LYS A 402 -29.88 15.07 -17.68
C LYS A 402 -29.93 14.84 -19.20
N PRO A 403 -30.71 13.84 -19.69
CA PRO A 403 -30.82 13.62 -21.11
C PRO A 403 -31.36 14.90 -21.72
N ALA A 404 -30.66 15.42 -22.72
CA ALA A 404 -31.24 16.41 -23.62
C ALA A 404 -32.60 15.82 -24.04
N THR A 405 -33.67 16.55 -23.75
CA THR A 405 -35.01 16.23 -24.22
C THR A 405 -34.92 15.91 -25.71
N GLN A 406 -35.71 14.94 -26.19
CA GLN A 406 -35.70 14.32 -27.52
C GLN A 406 -35.68 15.25 -28.77
N LEU A 407 -35.58 16.57 -28.60
CA LEU A 407 -35.43 17.58 -29.65
C LEU A 407 -33.98 17.92 -30.03
N ASP A 408 -32.96 17.50 -29.25
CA ASP A 408 -31.54 17.85 -29.52
C ASP A 408 -30.69 16.68 -30.06
N LEU A 409 -31.33 15.59 -30.51
CA LEU A 409 -30.65 14.34 -30.90
C LEU A 409 -29.82 14.41 -32.20
N GLU A 410 -29.81 15.54 -32.91
CA GLU A 410 -28.90 15.74 -34.06
C GLU A 410 -27.50 16.27 -33.68
N GLU A 411 -27.28 16.74 -32.45
CA GLU A 411 -25.96 17.28 -32.02
C GLU A 411 -25.18 16.39 -31.03
N ALA A 412 -25.71 15.23 -30.67
CA ALA A 412 -25.14 14.36 -29.64
C ALA A 412 -23.95 13.52 -30.14
N LEU A 413 -22.76 14.13 -30.21
CA LEU A 413 -21.45 13.44 -30.14
C LEU A 413 -20.67 13.92 -28.89
N PRO A 414 -20.96 13.39 -27.68
CA PRO A 414 -20.59 14.07 -26.45
C PRO A 414 -19.57 13.33 -25.57
N ASP A 415 -18.65 12.53 -26.11
CA ASP A 415 -17.55 11.96 -25.31
C ASP A 415 -16.15 12.43 -25.75
N GLN A 416 -15.96 12.85 -27.01
CA GLN A 416 -14.67 13.36 -27.50
C GLN A 416 -14.49 14.88 -27.31
N ARG A 417 -15.57 15.67 -27.38
CA ARG A 417 -15.49 17.14 -27.29
C ARG A 417 -15.02 17.65 -25.92
N TRP A 418 -15.38 16.99 -24.82
CA TRP A 418 -14.94 17.41 -23.48
C TRP A 418 -13.42 17.28 -23.29
N TRP A 419 -12.83 16.20 -23.83
CA TRP A 419 -11.38 15.99 -23.82
C TRP A 419 -10.64 16.92 -24.78
N GLN A 420 -11.29 17.35 -25.87
CA GLN A 420 -10.77 18.37 -26.78
C GLN A 420 -10.81 19.76 -26.12
N LEU A 421 -11.92 20.16 -25.52
CA LEU A 421 -12.04 21.42 -24.78
C LEU A 421 -11.04 21.52 -23.62
N LEU A 422 -10.84 20.45 -22.84
CA LEU A 422 -9.81 20.40 -21.79
C LEU A 422 -8.37 20.39 -22.33
N ARG A 423 -8.14 19.91 -23.56
CA ARG A 423 -6.83 20.00 -24.23
C ARG A 423 -6.58 21.38 -24.80
N ASP A 424 -7.61 22.03 -25.31
CA ASP A 424 -7.54 23.35 -25.94
C ASP A 424 -7.40 24.46 -24.90
N GLU A 425 -8.01 24.31 -23.72
CA GLU A 425 -7.87 25.28 -22.62
C GLU A 425 -6.64 25.06 -21.73
N VAL A 426 -6.01 23.88 -21.77
CA VAL A 426 -4.84 23.57 -20.95
C VAL A 426 -3.64 23.19 -21.85
N PRO A 427 -2.84 24.17 -22.30
CA PRO A 427 -1.87 23.99 -23.39
C PRO A 427 -0.74 22.98 -23.11
N TRP A 428 -0.49 22.61 -21.84
CA TRP A 428 0.48 21.57 -21.48
C TRP A 428 -0.10 20.15 -21.44
N LEU A 429 -1.42 19.97 -21.58
CA LEU A 429 -2.09 18.66 -21.57
C LEU A 429 -2.13 17.97 -22.94
N GLY A 430 -1.75 18.66 -24.03
CA GLY A 430 -1.89 18.10 -25.37
C GLY A 430 -0.87 18.58 -26.40
N ARG A 431 0.39 18.14 -26.31
CA ARG A 431 1.28 18.00 -27.49
C ARG A 431 2.18 16.78 -27.34
N GLY A 432 1.56 15.60 -27.48
CA GLY A 432 2.24 14.32 -27.55
C GLY A 432 2.00 13.66 -28.90
N ARG A 433 2.82 14.04 -29.89
CA ARG A 433 3.25 13.21 -31.02
C ARG A 433 2.17 12.81 -32.06
N ASN A 434 2.02 13.66 -33.08
CA ASN A 434 2.01 13.22 -34.49
C ASN A 434 2.97 14.16 -35.22
N ARG A 435 4.25 13.78 -35.27
CA ARG A 435 5.13 14.18 -36.37
C ARG A 435 4.95 13.11 -37.42
N GLU A 436 4.33 13.44 -38.53
CA GLU A 436 4.73 12.85 -39.81
C GLU A 436 5.62 13.90 -40.49
N PRO A 437 6.85 13.56 -40.87
CA PRO A 437 7.59 14.34 -41.85
C PRO A 437 7.05 14.01 -43.26
N GLU A 438 6.85 15.10 -44.01
CA GLU A 438 6.76 15.27 -45.47
C GLU A 438 6.40 14.09 -46.38
#